data_AF-A0AA40RV88-F1
#
_entry.id   AF-A0AA40RV88-F1
#
_cell.length_a   1.000
_cell.length_b   1.000
_cell.length_c   1.000
_cell.angle_alpha   90.00
_cell.angle_beta   90.00
_cell.angle_gamma   90.00
#
_symmetry.space_group_name_H-M   'P 1'
#
loop_
_entity.id
_entity.type
_entity.pdbx_description
1 polymer ?
#
loop_
_entity_poly.entity_id
_entity_poly.type
_entity_poly.pdbx_seq_one_letter_code
_entity_poly.pdbx_strand_id
1 'polypeptide(L)'
;MERKIQALRGLPYGPNSDRPLTMSEAGVDPVENADDSDHYLRILFGDIGEVVGVDFLESLDPVLLEQYCVMTVQRNEPGGEVLRTLISAFMSAYAQPASSDQAMDILGNLVAIPAASHRAVLHV
;
A
#
# COMPACT_ATOMS: atom_id res chain seq x y z
N MET A 1 5.81 -3.31 -14.02
CA MET A 1 5.37 -2.00 -13.46
C MET A 1 4.41 -1.20 -14.34
N GLU A 2 4.76 -0.84 -15.57
CA GLU A 2 3.90 -0.01 -16.45
C GLU A 2 2.47 -0.55 -16.63
N ARG A 3 2.30 -1.88 -16.67
CA ARG A 3 0.98 -2.53 -16.73
C ARG A 3 0.08 -2.18 -15.54
N LYS A 4 0.63 -2.05 -14.33
CA LYS A 4 -0.15 -1.69 -13.12
C LYS A 4 -0.61 -0.25 -13.17
N ILE A 5 0.27 0.66 -13.57
CA ILE A 5 -0.05 2.08 -13.74
C ILE A 5 -1.12 2.25 -14.82
N GLN A 6 -0.98 1.55 -15.94
CA GLN A 6 -2.00 1.56 -16.99
C GLN A 6 -3.35 1.02 -16.50
N ALA A 7 -3.37 0.01 -15.62
CA ALA A 7 -4.59 -0.49 -15.00
C ALA A 7 -5.27 0.56 -14.09
N LEU A 8 -4.48 1.38 -13.37
CA LEU A 8 -4.99 2.44 -12.49
C LEU A 8 -5.63 3.60 -13.26
N ARG A 9 -5.12 3.96 -14.44
CA ARG A 9 -5.64 5.08 -15.25
C ARG A 9 -7.12 4.94 -15.62
N GLY A 10 -7.63 3.71 -15.71
CA GLY A 10 -9.03 3.42 -16.03
C GLY A 10 -9.98 3.42 -14.85
N LEU A 11 -9.48 3.60 -13.62
CA LEU A 11 -10.25 3.42 -12.39
C LEU A 11 -10.59 4.76 -11.73
N PRO A 12 -11.81 4.94 -11.20
CA PRO A 12 -12.18 6.14 -10.46
C PRO A 12 -11.45 6.23 -9.11
N TYR A 13 -11.14 7.44 -8.65
CA TYR A 13 -10.57 7.72 -7.33
C TYR A 13 -11.45 8.68 -6.52
N GLY A 14 -11.29 8.67 -5.20
CA GLY A 14 -12.01 9.53 -4.25
C GLY A 14 -12.84 8.76 -3.23
N PRO A 15 -13.50 9.45 -2.27
CA PRO A 15 -14.00 8.87 -1.01
C PRO A 15 -15.01 7.72 -1.12
N ASN A 16 -15.58 7.49 -2.31
CA ASN A 16 -16.59 6.46 -2.58
C ASN A 16 -16.11 5.44 -3.64
N SER A 17 -14.81 5.38 -3.94
CA SER A 17 -14.23 4.37 -4.83
C SER A 17 -13.27 3.44 -4.08
N ASP A 18 -12.81 2.40 -4.78
CA ASP A 18 -11.77 1.48 -4.28
C ASP A 18 -10.39 2.15 -4.16
N ARG A 19 -10.25 3.40 -4.66
CA ARG A 19 -9.06 4.25 -4.56
C ARG A 19 -9.38 5.51 -3.72
N PRO A 20 -9.69 5.37 -2.43
CA PRO A 20 -10.18 6.47 -1.60
C PRO A 20 -9.11 7.52 -1.29
N LEU A 21 -7.83 7.13 -1.26
CA LEU A 21 -6.72 8.02 -0.96
C LEU A 21 -6.05 8.48 -2.26
N THR A 22 -5.63 9.75 -2.27
CA THR A 22 -4.93 10.38 -3.38
C THR A 22 -3.56 10.91 -2.97
N MET A 23 -2.62 10.99 -3.93
CA MET A 23 -1.31 11.59 -3.68
C MET A 23 -1.41 13.08 -3.29
N SER A 24 -2.42 13.80 -3.79
CA SER A 24 -2.68 15.19 -3.40
C SER A 24 -3.00 15.30 -1.90
N GLU A 25 -3.79 14.39 -1.34
CA GLU A 25 -4.05 14.33 0.11
C GLU A 25 -2.82 13.93 0.92
N ALA A 26 -1.84 13.28 0.29
CA ALA A 26 -0.54 12.99 0.90
C ALA A 26 0.43 14.18 0.88
N GLY A 27 -0.01 15.36 0.43
CA GLY A 27 0.83 16.55 0.32
C GLY A 27 1.82 16.51 -0.83
N VAL A 28 1.65 15.57 -1.78
CA VAL A 28 2.42 15.50 -3.02
C VAL A 28 1.74 16.42 -4.03
N ASP A 29 2.41 17.51 -4.41
CA ASP A 29 1.89 18.43 -5.44
C ASP A 29 2.08 17.80 -6.84
N PRO A 30 1.00 17.46 -7.56
CA PRO A 30 1.11 16.91 -8.91
C PRO A 30 1.68 17.92 -9.92
N VAL A 31 1.61 19.22 -9.63
CA VAL A 31 1.96 20.31 -10.54
C VAL A 31 3.48 20.43 -10.72
N GLU A 32 4.29 20.00 -9.75
CA GLU A 32 5.75 20.00 -9.89
C GLU A 32 6.26 19.03 -10.98
N ASN A 33 5.43 18.09 -11.43
CA ASN A 33 5.77 17.07 -12.44
C ASN A 33 4.75 16.99 -13.59
N ALA A 34 4.19 18.13 -14.01
CA ALA A 34 3.03 18.27 -14.90
C ALA A 34 3.03 17.46 -16.22
N ASP A 35 4.15 16.87 -16.64
CA ASP A 35 4.23 16.02 -17.84
C ASP A 35 3.93 14.53 -17.58
N ASP A 36 3.93 14.07 -16.33
CA ASP A 36 3.73 12.66 -15.99
C ASP A 36 3.10 12.49 -14.60
N SER A 37 1.76 12.50 -14.57
CA SER A 37 0.97 12.31 -13.33
C SER A 37 1.29 11.02 -12.57
N ASP A 38 1.90 10.05 -13.24
CA ASP A 38 2.20 8.73 -12.69
C ASP A 38 3.67 8.59 -12.26
N HIS A 39 4.48 9.65 -12.43
CA HIS A 39 5.90 9.65 -12.10
C HIS A 39 6.18 9.17 -10.68
N TYR A 40 5.43 9.69 -9.70
CA TYR A 40 5.57 9.31 -8.30
C TYR A 40 5.25 7.84 -8.04
N LEU A 41 4.20 7.30 -8.68
CA LEU A 41 3.86 5.88 -8.53
C LEU A 41 4.93 4.97 -9.13
N ARG A 42 5.59 5.38 -10.23
CA ARG A 42 6.73 4.63 -10.78
C ARG A 42 7.88 4.56 -9.78
N ILE A 43 8.21 5.68 -9.13
CA ILE A 43 9.26 5.73 -8.10
C ILE A 43 8.87 4.84 -6.92
N LEU A 44 7.71 5.08 -6.30
CA LEU A 44 7.28 4.36 -5.11
C LEU A 44 7.17 2.86 -5.34
N PHE A 45 6.64 2.45 -6.50
CA PHE A 45 6.60 1.03 -6.80
C PHE A 45 7.99 0.46 -7.11
N GLY A 46 8.88 1.24 -7.73
CA GLY A 46 10.28 0.87 -7.92
C GLY A 46 10.97 0.58 -6.59
N ASP A 47 10.88 1.51 -5.64
CA ASP A 47 11.47 1.41 -4.31
C ASP A 47 10.96 0.19 -3.55
N ILE A 48 9.65 -0.07 -3.61
CA ILE A 48 9.07 -1.29 -3.01
C ILE A 48 9.64 -2.53 -3.71
N GLY A 49 9.66 -2.55 -5.05
CA GLY A 49 10.11 -3.67 -5.86
C GLY A 49 11.57 -4.05 -5.62
N GLU A 50 12.44 -3.07 -5.36
CA GLU A 50 13.84 -3.29 -4.98
C GLU A 50 13.97 -4.04 -3.65
N VAL A 51 13.04 -3.83 -2.71
CA VAL A 51 13.11 -4.41 -1.36
C VAL A 51 12.42 -5.78 -1.28
N VAL A 52 11.21 -5.92 -1.84
CA VAL A 52 10.41 -7.16 -1.72
C VAL A 52 10.50 -8.07 -2.95
N GLY A 53 11.11 -7.60 -4.03
CA GLY A 53 11.22 -8.31 -5.30
C GLY A 53 10.13 -7.95 -6.29
N VAL A 54 10.54 -7.77 -7.55
CA VAL A 54 9.66 -7.33 -8.65
C VAL A 54 8.55 -8.34 -8.93
N ASP A 55 8.85 -9.64 -8.90
CA ASP A 55 7.84 -10.68 -9.20
C ASP A 55 6.71 -10.70 -8.17
N PHE A 56 7.05 -10.57 -6.89
CA PHE A 56 6.06 -10.46 -5.82
C PHE A 56 5.21 -9.19 -6.01
N LEU A 57 5.87 -8.06 -6.27
CA LEU A 57 5.17 -6.81 -6.54
C LEU A 57 4.23 -6.93 -7.74
N GLU A 58 4.65 -7.58 -8.83
CA GLU A 58 3.84 -7.81 -10.04
C GLU A 58 2.59 -8.63 -9.74
N SER A 59 2.62 -9.52 -8.75
CA SER A 59 1.47 -10.33 -8.34
C SER A 59 0.40 -9.58 -7.53
N LEU A 60 0.74 -8.44 -6.91
CA LEU A 60 -0.19 -7.69 -6.06
C LEU A 60 -1.28 -6.98 -6.87
N ASP A 61 -2.45 -6.77 -6.28
CA ASP A 61 -3.48 -5.92 -6.88
C ASP A 61 -2.97 -4.47 -7.04
N PRO A 62 -3.13 -3.84 -8.22
CA PRO A 62 -2.62 -2.49 -8.46
C PRO A 62 -3.28 -1.42 -7.59
N VAL A 63 -4.56 -1.55 -7.26
CA VAL A 63 -5.28 -0.60 -6.39
C VAL A 63 -4.76 -0.72 -4.97
N LEU A 64 -4.65 -1.94 -4.42
CA LEU A 64 -4.10 -2.14 -3.08
C LEU A 64 -2.67 -1.59 -2.97
N LEU A 65 -1.84 -1.83 -3.99
CA LEU A 65 -0.47 -1.35 -4.00
C LEU A 65 -0.39 0.18 -4.07
N GLU A 66 -1.24 0.84 -4.85
CA GLU A 66 -1.32 2.30 -4.88
C GLU A 66 -1.75 2.84 -3.51
N GLN A 67 -2.83 2.32 -2.92
CA GLN A 67 -3.36 2.82 -1.66
C GLN A 67 -2.35 2.61 -0.51
N TYR A 68 -1.60 1.51 -0.54
CA TYR A 68 -0.46 1.30 0.33
C TYR A 68 0.60 2.39 0.16
N CYS A 69 0.99 2.71 -1.08
CA CYS A 69 1.96 3.77 -1.35
C CYS A 69 1.49 5.12 -0.80
N VAL A 70 0.25 5.53 -1.09
CA VAL A 70 -0.31 6.79 -0.59
C VAL A 70 -0.25 6.86 0.94
N MET A 71 -0.64 5.78 1.63
CA MET A 71 -0.60 5.72 3.09
C MET A 71 0.83 5.78 3.65
N THR A 72 1.79 5.09 3.03
CA THR A 72 3.20 5.14 3.47
C THR A 72 3.81 6.53 3.28
N VAL A 73 3.44 7.26 2.23
CA VAL A 73 3.84 8.67 2.03
C VAL A 73 3.22 9.55 3.11
N GLN A 74 1.91 9.43 3.37
CA GLN A 74 1.22 10.18 4.42
C GLN A 74 1.84 9.98 5.81
N ARG A 75 2.33 8.76 6.07
CA ARG A 75 2.93 8.38 7.36
C ARG A 75 4.44 8.58 7.41
N ASN A 76 5.06 9.03 6.31
CA ASN A 76 6.51 9.13 6.17
C ASN A 76 7.24 7.81 6.50
N GLU A 77 6.71 6.70 6.00
CA GLU A 77 7.19 5.35 6.24
C GLU A 77 7.92 4.79 5.00
N PRO A 78 9.03 4.05 5.16
CA PRO A 78 9.72 3.39 4.05
C PRO A 78 8.91 2.17 3.58
N GLY A 79 8.03 2.38 2.58
CA GLY A 79 7.03 1.38 2.18
C GLY A 79 7.58 -0.01 1.86
N GLY A 80 8.73 -0.12 1.18
CA GLY A 80 9.35 -1.42 0.91
C GLY A 80 9.81 -2.15 2.19
N GLU A 81 10.45 -1.41 3.10
CA GLU A 81 10.98 -1.97 4.37
C GLU A 81 9.86 -2.38 5.33
N VAL A 82 8.79 -1.59 5.41
CA VAL A 82 7.61 -1.92 6.21
C VAL A 82 7.00 -3.24 5.74
N LEU A 83 6.81 -3.42 4.43
CA LEU A 83 6.22 -4.62 3.87
C LEU A 83 7.11 -5.85 4.09
N ARG A 84 8.42 -5.72 3.84
CA ARG A 84 9.40 -6.79 4.12
C ARG A 84 9.40 -7.19 5.60
N THR A 85 9.34 -6.22 6.50
CA THR A 85 9.33 -6.44 7.95
C THR A 85 8.07 -7.17 8.38
N LEU A 86 6.90 -6.78 7.87
CA LEU A 86 5.63 -7.45 8.12
C LEU A 86 5.67 -8.93 7.70
N ILE A 87 6.09 -9.21 6.45
CA ILE A 87 6.18 -10.57 5.93
C ILE A 87 7.14 -11.41 6.77
N SER A 88 8.33 -10.85 7.09
CA SER A 88 9.35 -11.56 7.86
C SER A 88 8.88 -11.87 9.28
N ALA A 89 8.23 -10.92 9.95
CA ALA A 89 7.68 -11.09 11.29
C ALA A 89 6.58 -12.16 11.32
N PHE A 90 5.65 -12.12 10.35
CA PHE A 90 4.61 -13.13 10.22
C PHE A 90 5.19 -14.52 9.99
N MET A 91 6.11 -14.68 9.03
CA MET A 91 6.75 -15.97 8.76
C MET A 91 7.48 -16.53 9.98
N SER A 92 8.20 -15.67 10.71
CA SER A 92 8.91 -16.05 11.93
C SER A 92 7.97 -16.54 13.03
N ALA A 93 6.85 -15.84 13.25
CA ALA A 93 5.85 -16.21 14.25
C ALA A 93 5.08 -17.47 13.84
N TYR A 94 4.73 -17.59 12.56
CA TYR A 94 3.98 -18.73 12.02
C TYR A 94 4.77 -20.04 12.06
N ALA A 95 6.09 -19.97 11.84
CA ALA A 95 6.96 -21.14 11.87
C ALA A 95 7.21 -21.73 13.27
N GLN A 96 6.76 -21.04 14.33
CA GLN A 96 6.91 -21.48 15.72
C GLN A 96 5.58 -22.07 16.23
N PRO A 97 5.54 -23.35 16.67
CA PRO A 97 4.30 -23.97 17.13
C PRO A 97 3.58 -23.22 18.25
N ALA A 98 4.33 -22.53 19.12
CA ALA A 98 3.78 -21.79 20.25
C ALA A 98 3.10 -20.46 19.86
N SER A 99 3.41 -19.90 18.68
CA SER A 99 2.89 -18.61 18.22
C SER A 99 2.17 -18.68 16.87
N SER A 100 2.09 -19.86 16.26
CA SER A 100 1.53 -20.04 14.92
C SER A 100 0.04 -19.64 14.84
N ASP A 101 -0.76 -20.14 15.79
CA ASP A 101 -2.19 -19.81 15.86
C ASP A 101 -2.39 -18.30 16.10
N GLN A 102 -1.60 -17.69 17.00
CA GLN A 102 -1.67 -16.26 17.26
C GLN A 102 -1.27 -15.42 16.04
N ALA A 103 -0.28 -15.85 15.26
CA ALA A 103 0.10 -15.18 14.02
C ALA A 103 -1.05 -15.21 13.00
N MET A 104 -1.76 -16.34 12.90
CA MET A 104 -2.95 -16.46 12.05
C MET A 104 -4.11 -15.60 12.54
N ASP A 105 -4.35 -15.54 13.85
CA ASP A 105 -5.38 -14.67 14.43
C ASP A 105 -5.11 -13.19 14.14
N ILE A 106 -3.85 -12.75 14.30
CA ILE A 106 -3.45 -11.37 13.97
C ILE A 106 -3.66 -11.08 12.48
N LEU A 107 -3.25 -12.00 11.60
CA LEU A 107 -3.47 -11.83 10.16
C LEU A 107 -4.97 -11.77 9.82
N GLY A 108 -5.77 -12.65 10.43
CA GLY A 108 -7.23 -12.64 10.29
C GLY A 108 -7.85 -11.32 10.73
N ASN A 109 -7.40 -10.77 11.87
CA ASN A 109 -7.86 -9.48 12.37
C ASN A 109 -7.49 -8.34 11.42
N LEU A 110 -6.30 -8.34 10.83
CA LEU A 110 -5.89 -7.33 9.84
C LEU A 110 -6.78 -7.37 8.59
N VAL A 111 -7.13 -8.57 8.11
CA VAL A 111 -8.02 -8.75 6.95
C VAL A 111 -9.46 -8.35 7.27
N ALA A 112 -9.89 -8.54 8.52
CA ALA A 112 -11.26 -8.25 8.96
C ALA A 112 -11.54 -6.76 9.22
N ILE A 113 -10.52 -5.90 9.35
CA ILE A 113 -10.71 -4.45 9.49
C ILE A 113 -11.31 -3.90 8.19
N PRO A 114 -12.59 -3.48 8.16
CA PRO A 114 -13.19 -2.95 6.94
C PRO A 114 -12.58 -1.59 6.62
N ALA A 115 -12.46 -1.25 5.33
CA ALA A 115 -12.01 0.06 4.83
C ALA A 115 -12.80 1.26 5.44
N ALA A 116 -13.96 1.02 6.05
CA ALA A 116 -14.81 2.02 6.70
C ALA A 116 -14.29 2.53 8.07
N SER A 117 -13.34 1.86 8.72
CA SER A 117 -12.86 2.27 10.06
C SER A 117 -11.92 3.49 10.05
N HIS A 118 -11.50 4.01 8.89
CA HIS A 118 -10.71 5.25 8.79
C HIS A 118 -11.55 6.54 8.84
N ARG A 119 -12.90 6.46 8.83
CA ARG A 119 -13.77 7.66 8.89
C ARG A 119 -13.81 8.36 10.25
N ALA A 120 -13.23 7.79 11.31
CA ALA A 120 -13.43 8.27 12.68
C ALA A 120 -12.34 9.21 13.23
N VAL A 121 -11.29 9.58 12.48
CA VAL A 121 -10.15 10.36 13.03
C VAL A 121 -9.97 11.74 12.35
N LEU A 122 -10.99 12.26 11.67
CA LEU A 122 -11.00 13.65 11.17
C LEU A 122 -12.09 14.47 11.86
N HIS A 123 -11.99 14.58 13.19
CA HIS A 123 -12.67 15.62 13.96
C HIS A 123 -11.79 16.03 15.14
N VAL A 124 -10.84 16.93 14.89
CA VAL A 124 -10.43 17.99 15.81
C VAL A 124 -10.14 19.24 14.99
#